data_AF-A0A8J4FFE5-F1
#
_entry.id   AF-A0A8J4FFE5-F1
#
_cell.length_a   1.000
_cell.length_b   1.000
_cell.length_c   1.000
_cell.angle_alpha   90.00
_cell.angle_beta   90.00
_cell.angle_gamma   90.00
#
_symmetry.space_group_name_H-M   'P 1'
#
loop_
_entity.id
_entity.type
_entity.pdbx_description
1 polymer ?
#
loop_
_entity_poly.entity_id
_entity_poly.type
_entity_poly.pdbx_seq_one_letter_code
_entity_poly.pdbx_strand_id
1 'polypeptide(L)'
;MTRERRIGRREGCCHFGPAPVRRPVVVKLGWEHTNAFPQPAGFLSCSPRVPYCLQLASVVDIVGTGGDGIGSVNISTGASILAAAAGARVAKHGNRSVSSLCGSADVLEALGVAIDLGPAGVTRCLDEAGIAFMFANRYHPAMRAVRPVRSALKVRTALNMLGPLLNPAHAAYGLVGVYDTSISELMAGSLLRMGVRKALVVHSMGLDELTPMGPADVVEVTEGGPLKRYTLDPKDVGIPRCEVEDLKGGDAALNAAILRDVLAGQRGPVADALVLNAGYALAAAQVAANPAEGVALAQEVQRRGDAVRVLDRWAAVSQQCAAHESAAAAAAAVPV
;
A
#
# COMPACT_ATOMS: atom_id res chain seq x y z
N MET A 1 -66.69 13.21 31.30
CA MET A 1 -67.97 12.48 31.41
C MET A 1 -68.39 12.16 29.99
N THR A 2 -68.20 10.97 29.46
CA THR A 2 -69.02 9.77 29.72
C THR A 2 -68.21 8.49 29.51
N ARG A 3 -68.43 7.51 30.39
CA ARG A 3 -68.03 6.09 30.26
C ARG A 3 -69.07 5.38 29.38
N GLU A 4 -68.69 4.33 28.64
CA GLU A 4 -69.07 2.95 29.00
C GLU A 4 -68.42 1.86 28.14
N ARG A 5 -68.27 0.71 28.81
CA ARG A 5 -67.55 -0.53 28.47
C ARG A 5 -68.24 -1.33 27.36
N ARG A 6 -67.48 -2.18 26.65
CA ARG A 6 -67.82 -3.62 26.56
C ARG A 6 -66.60 -4.49 26.26
N ILE A 7 -66.44 -5.49 27.13
CA ILE A 7 -65.52 -6.62 27.03
C ILE A 7 -66.22 -7.70 26.20
N GLY A 8 -65.50 -8.30 25.26
CA GLY A 8 -65.92 -9.54 24.58
C GLY A 8 -64.68 -10.38 24.27
N ARG A 9 -64.43 -11.40 25.10
CA ARG A 9 -63.50 -12.50 24.78
C ARG A 9 -64.14 -13.37 23.68
N ARG A 10 -63.40 -13.68 22.62
CA ARG A 10 -63.48 -14.98 21.93
C ARG A 10 -62.09 -15.42 21.51
N GLU A 11 -61.81 -16.67 21.87
CA GLU A 11 -60.65 -17.47 21.52
C GLU A 11 -60.62 -17.75 20.02
N GLY A 12 -59.43 -17.88 19.43
CA GLY A 12 -59.30 -18.29 18.04
C GLY A 12 -57.87 -18.21 17.49
N CYS A 13 -57.19 -19.36 17.49
CA CYS A 13 -56.09 -19.77 16.61
C CYS A 13 -54.90 -18.82 16.39
N CYS A 14 -53.77 -19.20 16.98
CA CYS A 14 -52.42 -18.82 16.54
C CYS A 14 -52.21 -19.20 15.07
N HIS A 15 -52.22 -18.22 14.17
CA HIS A 15 -51.63 -18.34 12.82
C HIS A 15 -50.25 -17.67 12.85
N PHE A 16 -49.20 -18.48 12.86
CA PHE A 16 -47.85 -18.03 12.53
C PHE A 16 -47.77 -17.81 11.02
N GLY A 17 -47.97 -16.56 10.59
CA GLY A 17 -47.59 -16.13 9.23
C GLY A 17 -46.07 -16.05 9.11
N PRO A 18 -45.49 -16.33 7.92
CA PRO A 18 -44.04 -16.29 7.74
C PRO A 18 -43.53 -14.86 7.96
N ALA A 19 -42.48 -14.74 8.76
CA ALA A 19 -41.78 -13.48 9.00
C ALA A 19 -41.34 -12.84 7.66
N PRO A 20 -41.47 -11.53 7.48
CA PRO A 20 -41.00 -10.88 6.27
C PRO A 20 -39.48 -11.07 6.17
N VAL A 21 -39.04 -11.68 5.07
CA VAL A 21 -37.64 -11.82 4.70
C VAL A 21 -37.05 -10.40 4.64
N ARG A 22 -36.29 -10.03 5.68
CA ARG A 22 -35.53 -8.79 5.67
C ARG A 22 -34.49 -8.91 4.56
N ARG A 23 -34.69 -8.16 3.48
CA ARG A 23 -33.68 -7.97 2.45
C ARG A 23 -32.37 -7.53 3.12
N PRO A 24 -31.20 -8.08 2.75
CA PRO A 24 -29.94 -7.61 3.30
C PRO A 24 -29.80 -6.12 2.96
N VAL A 25 -29.79 -5.29 4.00
CA VAL A 25 -29.45 -3.88 3.86
C VAL A 25 -27.96 -3.84 3.59
N VAL A 26 -27.59 -3.72 2.31
CA VAL A 26 -26.24 -3.34 1.92
C VAL A 26 -26.05 -1.91 2.40
N VAL A 27 -25.30 -1.72 3.48
CA VAL A 27 -24.85 -0.39 3.90
C VAL A 27 -23.81 0.06 2.87
N LYS A 28 -24.29 0.65 1.78
CA LYS A 28 -23.50 1.52 0.93
C LYS A 28 -23.33 2.79 1.77
N LEU A 29 -22.27 2.86 2.58
CA LEU A 29 -21.96 4.05 3.37
C LEU A 29 -21.99 5.24 2.40
N GLY A 30 -22.95 6.16 2.60
CA GLY A 30 -23.01 7.41 1.86
C GLY A 30 -21.76 8.23 2.18
N TRP A 31 -21.06 8.67 1.15
CA TRP A 31 -19.70 9.21 1.22
C TRP A 31 -19.65 10.72 1.54
N GLU A 32 -20.78 11.32 1.93
CA GLU A 32 -20.93 12.78 2.02
C GLU A 32 -20.41 13.43 3.33
N HIS A 33 -19.81 12.65 4.23
CA HIS A 33 -19.28 13.19 5.48
C HIS A 33 -17.82 12.79 5.70
N THR A 34 -16.94 13.77 5.56
CA THR A 34 -15.50 13.79 5.89
C THR A 34 -15.16 13.41 7.34
N ASN A 35 -16.18 13.17 8.19
CA ASN A 35 -16.06 12.82 9.60
C ASN A 35 -16.11 11.32 9.91
N ALA A 36 -16.23 10.43 8.91
CA ALA A 36 -16.42 9.00 9.17
C ALA A 36 -15.12 8.19 9.33
N PHE A 37 -13.93 8.79 9.21
CA PHE A 37 -12.68 8.12 9.60
C PHE A 37 -12.43 8.35 11.10
N PRO A 38 -12.55 7.30 11.95
CA PRO A 38 -12.22 7.45 13.35
C PRO A 38 -10.75 7.84 13.51
N GLN A 39 -10.47 8.69 14.50
CA GLN A 39 -9.12 8.95 14.97
C GLN A 39 -8.36 7.61 15.18
N PRO A 40 -7.04 7.54 14.95
CA PRO A 40 -6.26 6.30 15.09
C PRO A 40 -6.44 5.65 16.47
N ALA A 41 -6.73 6.44 17.50
CA ALA A 41 -7.06 5.97 18.84
C ALA A 41 -8.32 5.10 18.93
N GLY A 42 -9.23 5.08 17.93
CA GLY A 42 -10.46 4.28 17.98
C GLY A 42 -10.36 2.95 17.23
N PHE A 43 -9.74 2.93 16.06
CA PHE A 43 -9.67 1.73 15.21
C PHE A 43 -8.48 0.82 15.54
N LEU A 44 -7.38 1.39 16.06
CA LEU A 44 -6.25 0.61 16.59
C LEU A 44 -6.38 0.28 18.09
N SER A 45 -7.22 0.98 18.86
CA SER A 45 -7.38 0.71 20.31
C SER A 45 -8.32 -0.47 20.62
N CYS A 46 -9.04 -1.01 19.65
CA CYS A 46 -10.00 -2.10 19.85
C CYS A 46 -9.50 -3.47 19.40
N SER A 47 -8.18 -3.71 19.47
CA SER A 47 -7.65 -5.07 19.54
C SER A 47 -6.43 -5.10 20.46
N PRO A 48 -6.45 -5.83 21.58
CA PRO A 48 -5.35 -5.87 22.55
C PRO A 48 -4.08 -6.60 22.05
N ARG A 49 -3.84 -6.71 20.72
CA ARG A 49 -2.71 -7.41 20.09
C ARG A 49 -2.34 -6.86 18.70
N VAL A 50 -2.04 -5.57 18.56
CA VAL A 50 -1.20 -5.11 17.42
C VAL A 50 0.23 -5.01 17.95
N PRO A 51 1.08 -6.04 17.83
CA PRO A 51 2.27 -6.15 18.67
C PRO A 51 3.45 -5.29 18.20
N TYR A 52 3.34 -4.59 17.06
CA TYR A 52 4.51 -4.15 16.30
C TYR A 52 4.30 -2.78 15.66
N CYS A 53 4.30 -1.73 16.48
CA CYS A 53 4.49 -0.36 16.01
C CYS A 53 5.99 -0.10 15.98
N LEU A 54 6.59 -0.12 14.79
CA LEU A 54 7.98 0.28 14.60
C LEU A 54 7.97 1.80 14.39
N GLN A 55 8.29 2.61 15.41
CA GLN A 55 8.40 4.06 15.23
C GLN A 55 9.70 4.41 14.50
N LEU A 56 9.79 4.07 13.21
CA LEU A 56 10.94 4.37 12.36
C LEU A 56 10.72 5.77 11.77
N ALA A 57 11.17 6.78 12.50
CA ALA A 57 11.11 8.16 12.04
C ALA A 57 11.84 8.29 10.68
N SER A 58 11.23 9.03 9.75
CA SER A 58 11.82 9.41 8.45
C SER A 58 11.96 8.29 7.41
N VAL A 59 10.98 7.36 7.34
CA VAL A 59 10.87 6.42 6.22
C VAL A 59 9.79 6.83 5.22
N VAL A 60 9.94 6.40 3.97
CA VAL A 60 8.95 6.55 2.90
C VAL A 60 8.31 5.21 2.54
N ASP A 61 7.01 5.23 2.23
CA ASP A 61 6.31 4.11 1.60
C ASP A 61 5.91 4.46 0.16
N ILE A 62 6.04 3.49 -0.75
CA ILE A 62 5.57 3.59 -2.13
C ILE A 62 4.57 2.47 -2.34
N VAL A 63 3.29 2.82 -2.34
CA VAL A 63 2.21 1.85 -2.22
C VAL A 63 0.97 2.33 -2.96
N GLY A 64 0.20 1.38 -3.50
CA GLY A 64 -1.08 1.65 -4.16
C GLY A 64 -2.23 0.98 -3.42
N THR A 65 -3.44 1.47 -3.66
CA THR A 65 -4.68 0.78 -3.21
C THR A 65 -4.90 -0.58 -3.90
N GLY A 66 -4.25 -0.81 -5.04
CA GLY A 66 -4.43 -1.93 -5.95
C GLY A 66 -5.78 -1.92 -6.65
N GLY A 67 -5.94 -2.86 -7.59
CA GLY A 67 -7.21 -3.11 -8.27
C GLY A 67 -7.49 -2.20 -9.47
N ASP A 68 -6.43 -1.68 -10.10
CA ASP A 68 -6.43 -0.99 -11.40
C ASP A 68 -6.77 -1.95 -12.56
N GLY A 69 -6.48 -3.26 -12.41
CA GLY A 69 -6.90 -4.32 -13.33
C GLY A 69 -6.05 -4.44 -14.59
N ILE A 70 -4.91 -3.75 -14.66
CA ILE A 70 -4.05 -3.71 -15.85
C ILE A 70 -3.02 -4.85 -15.83
N GLY A 71 -2.59 -5.29 -14.64
CA GLY A 71 -1.56 -6.33 -14.52
C GLY A 71 -0.19 -5.82 -14.97
N SER A 72 0.17 -4.61 -14.55
CA SER A 72 1.50 -4.04 -14.79
C SER A 72 2.61 -4.85 -14.11
N VAL A 73 3.85 -4.59 -14.52
CA VAL A 73 5.02 -4.92 -13.70
C VAL A 73 4.82 -4.30 -12.31
N ASN A 74 5.36 -4.91 -11.25
CA ASN A 74 5.26 -4.36 -9.89
C ASN A 74 6.10 -3.07 -9.72
N ILE A 75 5.71 -1.97 -10.38
CA ILE A 75 6.42 -0.70 -10.47
C ILE A 75 6.67 -0.12 -9.08
N SER A 76 5.66 -0.05 -8.20
CA SER A 76 5.88 0.42 -6.83
C SER A 76 6.92 -0.40 -6.06
N THR A 77 7.13 -1.68 -6.39
CA THR A 77 8.16 -2.53 -5.76
C THR A 77 9.54 -2.20 -6.32
N GLY A 78 9.68 -2.13 -7.65
CA GLY A 78 10.92 -1.70 -8.29
C GLY A 78 11.33 -0.28 -7.89
N ALA A 79 10.38 0.65 -7.85
CA ALA A 79 10.58 2.03 -7.43
C ALA A 79 11.02 2.14 -5.96
N SER A 80 10.53 1.25 -5.08
CA SER A 80 10.97 1.19 -3.68
C SER A 80 12.45 0.82 -3.59
N ILE A 81 12.88 -0.21 -4.33
CA ILE A 81 14.28 -0.64 -4.37
C ILE A 81 15.16 0.46 -4.95
N LEU A 82 14.70 1.11 -6.03
CA LEU A 82 15.42 2.21 -6.67
C LEU A 82 15.54 3.44 -5.76
N ALA A 83 14.46 3.82 -5.06
CA ALA A 83 14.49 4.93 -4.10
C ALA A 83 15.45 4.63 -2.93
N ALA A 84 15.49 3.39 -2.45
CA ALA A 84 16.44 2.98 -1.42
C ALA A 84 17.90 3.08 -1.91
N ALA A 85 18.17 2.64 -3.14
CA ALA A 85 19.48 2.79 -3.78
C ALA A 85 19.89 4.25 -4.02
N ALA A 86 18.91 5.14 -4.17
CA ALA A 86 19.11 6.58 -4.25
C ALA A 86 19.19 7.30 -2.88
N GLY A 87 19.18 6.55 -1.78
CA GLY A 87 19.42 7.09 -0.43
C GLY A 87 18.18 7.31 0.43
N ALA A 88 16.98 6.95 -0.03
CA ALA A 88 15.80 6.94 0.83
C ALA A 88 15.84 5.77 1.81
N ARG A 89 15.27 5.97 3.02
CA ARG A 89 14.91 4.85 3.90
C ARG A 89 13.50 4.40 3.54
N VAL A 90 13.35 3.18 3.04
CA VAL A 90 12.07 2.70 2.50
C VAL A 90 11.46 1.62 3.38
N ALA A 91 10.25 1.86 3.87
CA ALA A 91 9.49 0.88 4.64
C ALA A 91 8.24 0.52 3.84
N LYS A 92 8.36 -0.45 2.94
CA LYS A 92 7.29 -0.82 2.02
C LYS A 92 6.24 -1.68 2.70
N HIS A 93 4.99 -1.25 2.70
CA HIS A 93 3.87 -2.10 3.10
C HIS A 93 3.30 -2.83 1.87
N GLY A 94 2.98 -4.12 2.01
CA GLY A 94 2.33 -4.83 0.91
C GLY A 94 1.82 -6.22 1.27
N ASN A 95 1.23 -6.86 0.27
CA ASN A 95 0.62 -8.17 0.41
C ASN A 95 0.81 -9.02 -0.86
N ARG A 96 0.39 -10.28 -0.79
CA ARG A 96 0.19 -11.13 -1.97
C ARG A 96 -1.00 -10.64 -2.77
N SER A 97 -0.99 -10.90 -4.07
CA SER A 97 -2.11 -10.51 -4.94
C SER A 97 -3.43 -11.21 -4.54
N VAL A 98 -4.53 -10.49 -4.71
CA VAL A 98 -5.90 -11.05 -4.67
C VAL A 98 -6.60 -10.94 -6.04
N SER A 99 -6.03 -10.19 -6.99
CA SER A 99 -6.67 -9.86 -8.28
C SER A 99 -5.73 -9.65 -9.48
N SER A 100 -4.45 -9.35 -9.27
CA SER A 100 -3.41 -9.34 -10.32
C SER A 100 -2.72 -10.71 -10.44
N LEU A 101 -1.90 -10.90 -11.48
CA LEU A 101 -1.09 -12.12 -11.67
C LEU A 101 -0.07 -12.32 -10.54
N CYS A 102 0.54 -11.25 -10.03
CA CYS A 102 1.41 -11.30 -8.86
C CYS A 102 1.39 -10.01 -8.04
N GLY A 103 1.47 -10.14 -6.71
CA GLY A 103 1.54 -9.02 -5.78
C GLY A 103 2.98 -8.68 -5.42
N SER A 104 3.17 -7.62 -4.64
CA SER A 104 4.50 -7.20 -4.18
C SER A 104 5.20 -8.28 -3.37
N ALA A 105 4.47 -9.01 -2.53
CA ALA A 105 5.04 -10.12 -1.75
C ALA A 105 5.53 -11.27 -2.64
N ASP A 106 4.76 -11.61 -3.69
CA ASP A 106 5.06 -12.74 -4.57
C ASP A 106 6.33 -12.46 -5.41
N VAL A 107 6.46 -11.24 -5.95
CA VAL A 107 7.66 -10.84 -6.71
C VAL A 107 8.88 -10.69 -5.80
N LEU A 108 8.73 -10.21 -4.56
CA LEU A 108 9.85 -10.07 -3.63
C LEU A 108 10.43 -11.43 -3.23
N GLU A 109 9.58 -12.45 -3.03
CA GLU A 109 10.06 -13.82 -2.82
C GLU A 109 10.81 -14.36 -4.04
N ALA A 110 10.29 -14.14 -5.25
CA ALA A 110 10.97 -14.52 -6.49
C ALA A 110 12.31 -13.80 -6.68
N LEU A 111 12.44 -12.58 -6.14
CA LEU A 111 13.70 -11.84 -6.10
C LEU A 111 14.67 -12.34 -5.01
N GLY A 112 14.22 -13.21 -4.10
CA GLY A 112 15.04 -13.81 -3.04
C GLY A 112 14.89 -13.18 -1.65
N VAL A 113 13.97 -12.22 -1.48
CA VAL A 113 13.74 -11.52 -0.21
C VAL A 113 12.85 -12.37 0.71
N ALA A 114 13.25 -12.53 1.97
CA ALA A 114 12.37 -13.11 2.97
C ALA A 114 11.30 -12.09 3.39
N ILE A 115 10.04 -12.37 3.08
CA ILE A 115 8.94 -11.40 3.24
C ILE A 115 8.25 -11.45 4.61
N ASP A 116 8.29 -12.59 5.31
CA ASP A 116 7.57 -12.80 6.57
C ASP A 116 8.49 -12.59 7.79
N LEU A 117 9.03 -11.38 7.90
CA LEU A 117 9.94 -10.99 9.00
C LEU A 117 9.20 -10.30 10.14
N GLY A 118 9.64 -10.60 11.36
CA GLY A 118 9.27 -9.85 12.55
C GLY A 118 9.92 -8.48 12.61
N PRO A 119 9.59 -7.68 13.63
CA PRO A 119 10.05 -6.30 13.71
C PRO A 119 11.56 -6.19 13.78
N ALA A 120 12.23 -7.09 14.53
CA ALA A 120 13.67 -7.11 14.63
C ALA A 120 14.33 -7.33 13.26
N GLY A 121 13.79 -8.25 12.45
CA GLY A 121 14.25 -8.48 11.08
C GLY A 121 13.97 -7.27 10.17
N VAL A 122 12.79 -6.67 10.26
CA VAL A 122 12.43 -5.46 9.50
C VAL A 122 13.36 -4.29 9.83
N THR A 123 13.60 -4.01 11.11
CA THR A 123 14.54 -2.97 11.56
C THR A 123 15.94 -3.24 11.02
N ARG A 124 16.43 -4.48 11.13
CA ARG A 124 17.76 -4.85 10.63
C ARG A 124 17.88 -4.70 9.11
N CYS A 125 16.85 -5.08 8.34
CA CYS A 125 16.83 -4.83 6.89
C CYS A 125 16.88 -3.33 6.58
N LEU A 126 16.10 -2.52 7.30
CA LEU A 126 16.10 -1.07 7.09
C LEU A 126 17.46 -0.44 7.42
N ASP A 127 18.12 -0.88 8.48
CA ASP A 127 19.42 -0.33 8.91
C ASP A 127 20.57 -0.80 8.01
N GLU A 128 20.57 -2.05 7.54
CA GLU A 128 21.68 -2.61 6.75
C GLU A 128 21.51 -2.49 5.23
N ALA A 129 20.28 -2.40 4.72
CA ALA A 129 19.99 -2.34 3.29
C ALA A 129 19.22 -1.07 2.89
N GLY A 130 18.81 -0.21 3.83
CA GLY A 130 18.03 0.99 3.56
C GLY A 130 16.57 0.71 3.17
N ILE A 131 16.16 -0.56 3.09
CA ILE A 131 14.81 -0.97 2.72
C ILE A 131 14.34 -2.17 3.54
N ALA A 132 13.05 -2.18 3.88
CA ALA A 132 12.38 -3.33 4.46
C ALA A 132 10.95 -3.50 3.91
N PHE A 133 10.43 -4.72 4.02
CA PHE A 133 9.06 -5.06 3.64
C PHE A 133 8.28 -5.50 4.87
N MET A 134 7.08 -4.95 5.01
CA MET A 134 6.14 -5.33 6.06
C MET A 134 5.00 -6.11 5.41
N PHE A 135 4.96 -7.42 5.65
CA PHE A 135 3.94 -8.28 5.07
C PHE A 135 2.61 -8.13 5.81
N ALA A 136 1.58 -7.64 5.12
CA ALA A 136 0.28 -7.30 5.72
C ALA A 136 -0.35 -8.46 6.52
N ASN A 137 -0.18 -9.70 6.08
CA ASN A 137 -0.75 -10.87 6.79
C ASN A 137 -0.09 -11.16 8.15
N ARG A 138 1.14 -10.68 8.36
CA ARG A 138 1.86 -10.77 9.64
C ARG A 138 1.49 -9.61 10.56
N TYR A 139 1.49 -8.39 10.03
CA TYR A 139 1.32 -7.17 10.82
C TYR A 139 -0.15 -6.80 11.07
N HIS A 140 -1.08 -7.32 10.27
CA HIS A 140 -2.52 -7.09 10.43
C HIS A 140 -3.31 -8.40 10.52
N PRO A 141 -3.06 -9.26 11.53
CA PRO A 141 -3.72 -10.57 11.64
C PRO A 141 -5.24 -10.45 11.75
N ALA A 142 -5.75 -9.36 12.34
CA ALA A 142 -7.18 -9.06 12.43
C ALA A 142 -7.84 -8.92 11.05
N MET A 143 -7.10 -8.53 10.00
CA MET A 143 -7.63 -8.40 8.65
C MET A 143 -8.02 -9.75 8.03
N ARG A 144 -7.58 -10.88 8.60
CA ARG A 144 -8.02 -12.21 8.18
C ARG A 144 -9.53 -12.41 8.39
N ALA A 145 -10.09 -11.84 9.46
CA ALA A 145 -11.51 -11.97 9.78
C ALA A 145 -12.43 -11.32 8.73
N VAL A 146 -11.98 -10.23 8.09
CA VAL A 146 -12.76 -9.51 7.07
C VAL A 146 -12.56 -10.06 5.65
N ARG A 147 -11.58 -10.94 5.43
CA ARG A 147 -11.26 -11.48 4.10
C ARG A 147 -12.43 -12.25 3.45
N PRO A 148 -13.17 -13.14 4.14
CA PRO A 148 -14.31 -13.84 3.54
C PRO A 148 -15.42 -12.88 3.11
N VAL A 149 -15.70 -11.87 3.93
CA VAL A 149 -16.71 -10.85 3.65
C VAL A 149 -16.32 -10.03 2.42
N ARG A 150 -15.07 -9.58 2.33
CA ARG A 150 -14.56 -8.84 1.16
C ARG A 150 -14.66 -9.66 -0.12
N SER A 151 -14.28 -10.94 -0.05
CA SER A 151 -14.34 -11.85 -1.20
C SER A 151 -15.77 -12.09 -1.68
N ALA A 152 -16.73 -12.22 -0.76
CA ALA A 152 -18.14 -12.40 -1.08
C ALA A 152 -18.78 -11.15 -1.70
N LEU A 153 -18.41 -9.95 -1.23
CA LEU A 153 -19.00 -8.71 -1.70
C LEU A 153 -18.63 -8.37 -3.15
N LYS A 154 -17.42 -8.72 -3.61
CA LYS A 154 -16.90 -8.43 -4.97
C LYS A 154 -17.05 -6.97 -5.44
N VAL A 155 -17.23 -6.04 -4.50
CA VAL A 155 -17.29 -4.59 -4.75
C VAL A 155 -16.19 -3.90 -3.94
N ARG A 156 -15.72 -2.74 -4.44
CA ARG A 156 -14.78 -1.90 -3.70
C ARG A 156 -15.46 -1.33 -2.46
N THR A 157 -14.75 -1.33 -1.34
CA THR A 157 -15.22 -0.83 -0.03
C THR A 157 -14.15 0.04 0.60
N ALA A 158 -14.46 0.71 1.72
CA ALA A 158 -13.47 1.45 2.50
C ALA A 158 -12.23 0.60 2.88
N LEU A 159 -12.38 -0.73 2.98
CA LEU A 159 -11.27 -1.65 3.26
C LEU A 159 -10.21 -1.71 2.15
N ASN A 160 -10.54 -1.27 0.92
CA ASN A 160 -9.58 -1.16 -0.18
C ASN A 160 -8.62 0.03 0.00
N MET A 161 -9.03 1.06 0.75
CA MET A 161 -8.20 2.24 1.04
C MET A 161 -7.28 2.02 2.23
N LEU A 162 -7.51 0.98 3.04
CA LEU A 162 -6.77 0.79 4.29
C LEU A 162 -5.32 0.37 4.08
N GLY A 163 -4.97 -0.29 2.97
CA GLY A 163 -3.61 -0.78 2.74
C GLY A 163 -2.54 0.30 2.92
N PRO A 164 -2.60 1.38 2.12
CA PRO A 164 -1.69 2.53 2.25
C PRO A 164 -1.74 3.25 3.60
N LEU A 165 -2.89 3.24 4.29
CA LEU A 165 -3.07 3.92 5.56
C LEU A 165 -2.53 3.12 6.76
N LEU A 166 -2.25 1.83 6.61
CA LEU A 166 -1.92 0.94 7.73
C LEU A 166 -0.44 0.56 7.80
N ASN A 167 0.47 1.32 7.20
CA ASN A 167 1.89 1.02 7.25
C ASN A 167 2.38 0.84 8.71
N PRO A 168 2.87 -0.36 9.12
CA PRO A 168 3.25 -0.64 10.51
C PRO A 168 4.44 0.18 11.04
N ALA A 169 5.24 0.75 10.13
CA ALA A 169 6.35 1.63 10.46
C ALA A 169 5.93 3.10 10.67
N HIS A 170 4.64 3.42 10.51
CA HIS A 170 4.13 4.80 10.55
C HIS A 170 4.94 5.75 9.67
N ALA A 171 5.08 5.37 8.39
CA ALA A 171 5.89 6.10 7.42
C ALA A 171 5.57 7.60 7.43
N ALA A 172 6.59 8.41 7.69
CA ALA A 172 6.46 9.86 7.72
C ALA A 172 6.24 10.44 6.32
N TYR A 173 6.63 9.70 5.29
CA TYR A 173 6.53 10.09 3.90
C TYR A 173 5.81 9.04 3.06
N GLY A 174 5.18 9.45 1.96
CA GLY A 174 4.51 8.47 1.09
C GLY A 174 4.31 8.93 -0.36
N LEU A 175 4.45 7.99 -1.29
CA LEU A 175 3.85 8.07 -2.62
C LEU A 175 2.72 7.05 -2.67
N VAL A 176 1.48 7.54 -2.64
CA VAL A 176 0.28 6.71 -2.45
C VAL A 176 -0.57 6.74 -3.69
N GLY A 177 -0.61 5.62 -4.39
CA GLY A 177 -1.49 5.39 -5.52
C GLY A 177 -2.93 5.18 -5.13
N VAL A 178 -3.86 5.77 -5.88
CA VAL A 178 -5.30 5.48 -5.76
C VAL A 178 -5.90 5.02 -7.09
N TYR A 179 -6.78 4.03 -7.03
CA TYR A 179 -7.43 3.45 -8.20
C TYR A 179 -8.40 4.40 -8.93
N ASP A 180 -8.82 5.50 -8.28
CA ASP A 180 -9.79 6.46 -8.81
C ASP A 180 -9.60 7.83 -8.14
N THR A 181 -9.72 8.91 -8.92
CA THR A 181 -9.50 10.28 -8.44
C THR A 181 -10.52 10.75 -7.41
N SER A 182 -11.71 10.12 -7.34
CA SER A 182 -12.75 10.44 -6.36
C SER A 182 -12.34 10.16 -4.92
N ILE A 183 -11.36 9.29 -4.69
CA ILE A 183 -10.86 8.97 -3.34
C ILE A 183 -9.57 9.72 -2.97
N SER A 184 -8.98 10.51 -3.88
CA SER A 184 -7.68 11.15 -3.66
C SER A 184 -7.67 12.08 -2.45
N GLU A 185 -8.66 12.97 -2.33
CA GLU A 185 -8.74 13.91 -1.18
C GLU A 185 -9.03 13.20 0.14
N LEU A 186 -9.88 12.17 0.12
CA LEU A 186 -10.18 11.40 1.32
C LEU A 186 -8.94 10.66 1.82
N MET A 187 -8.16 10.07 0.90
CA MET A 187 -6.88 9.44 1.20
C MET A 187 -5.91 10.48 1.77
N ALA A 188 -5.72 11.61 1.09
CA ALA A 188 -4.81 12.68 1.49
C ALA A 188 -5.16 13.26 2.87
N GLY A 189 -6.43 13.57 3.11
CA GLY A 189 -6.91 14.06 4.40
C GLY A 189 -6.77 13.03 5.53
N SER A 190 -6.85 11.74 5.21
CA SER A 190 -6.61 10.67 6.19
C SER A 190 -5.14 10.55 6.54
N LEU A 191 -4.23 10.58 5.54
CA LEU A 191 -2.78 10.61 5.76
C LEU A 191 -2.37 11.79 6.63
N LEU A 192 -2.90 12.99 6.36
CA LEU A 192 -2.64 14.19 7.17
C LEU A 192 -3.06 14.00 8.64
N ARG A 193 -4.28 13.47 8.88
CA ARG A 193 -4.77 13.17 10.24
C ARG A 193 -3.97 12.08 10.95
N MET A 194 -3.32 11.21 10.20
CA MET A 194 -2.45 10.17 10.74
C MET A 194 -1.03 10.66 11.06
N GLY A 195 -0.74 11.94 10.82
CA GLY A 195 0.56 12.55 11.13
C GLY A 195 1.62 12.29 10.07
N VAL A 196 1.22 11.94 8.83
CA VAL A 196 2.16 11.87 7.70
C VAL A 196 2.67 13.27 7.41
N ARG A 197 4.00 13.42 7.34
CA ARG A 197 4.65 14.72 7.17
C ARG A 197 4.58 15.23 5.75
N LYS A 198 4.81 14.34 4.77
CA LYS A 198 4.64 14.69 3.36
C LYS A 198 4.24 13.48 2.54
N ALA A 199 3.15 13.56 1.80
CA ALA A 199 2.76 12.50 0.89
C ALA A 199 2.16 13.04 -0.39
N LEU A 200 2.31 12.27 -1.47
CA LEU A 200 1.68 12.53 -2.75
C LEU A 200 0.66 11.43 -3.00
N VAL A 201 -0.62 11.80 -3.02
CA VAL A 201 -1.68 10.88 -3.45
C VAL A 201 -1.86 11.04 -4.95
N VAL A 202 -1.65 9.97 -5.71
CA VAL A 202 -1.50 10.03 -7.17
C VAL A 202 -2.47 9.09 -7.89
N HIS A 203 -2.89 9.53 -9.07
CA HIS A 203 -3.64 8.72 -10.03
C HIS A 203 -3.20 9.11 -11.44
N SER A 204 -2.89 8.13 -12.29
CA SER A 204 -2.41 8.40 -13.66
C SER A 204 -3.07 7.45 -14.64
N MET A 205 -3.87 7.98 -15.57
CA MET A 205 -4.44 7.22 -16.69
C MET A 205 -5.18 5.93 -16.28
N GLY A 206 -5.86 5.92 -15.12
CA GLY A 206 -6.56 4.75 -14.60
C GLY A 206 -5.73 3.84 -13.69
N LEU A 207 -4.44 4.13 -13.50
CA LEU A 207 -3.54 3.39 -12.63
C LEU A 207 -3.36 4.09 -11.28
N ASP A 208 -3.14 3.27 -10.26
CA ASP A 208 -2.76 3.71 -8.92
C ASP A 208 -1.24 3.83 -8.76
N GLU A 209 -0.57 4.38 -9.77
CA GLU A 209 0.87 4.66 -9.81
C GLU A 209 1.11 5.89 -10.70
N LEU A 210 2.27 6.54 -10.60
CA LEU A 210 2.68 7.49 -11.65
C LEU A 210 3.11 6.70 -12.88
N THR A 211 2.62 7.07 -14.06
CA THR A 211 2.94 6.33 -15.30
C THR A 211 3.51 7.27 -16.37
N PRO A 212 4.42 6.79 -17.24
CA PRO A 212 4.84 7.57 -18.40
C PRO A 212 3.71 7.80 -19.42
N MET A 213 2.60 7.05 -19.35
CA MET A 213 1.50 7.10 -20.32
C MET A 213 0.86 8.49 -20.45
N GLY A 214 0.80 9.25 -19.36
CA GLY A 214 0.03 10.49 -19.37
C GLY A 214 0.23 11.36 -18.14
N PRO A 215 -0.43 12.51 -18.11
CA PRO A 215 -0.50 13.34 -16.92
C PRO A 215 -1.09 12.57 -15.72
N ALA A 216 -0.71 12.98 -14.52
CA ALA A 216 -1.21 12.40 -13.29
C ALA A 216 -1.86 13.48 -12.41
N ASP A 217 -3.01 13.15 -11.82
CA ASP A 217 -3.63 13.94 -10.77
C ASP A 217 -2.90 13.71 -9.45
N VAL A 218 -2.56 14.80 -8.77
CA VAL A 218 -1.88 14.77 -7.48
C VAL A 218 -2.63 15.55 -6.42
N VAL A 219 -2.79 14.94 -5.26
CA VAL A 219 -3.15 15.64 -4.01
C VAL A 219 -1.96 15.52 -3.05
N GLU A 220 -1.25 16.64 -2.88
CA GLU A 220 -0.11 16.74 -1.97
C GLU A 220 -0.58 17.02 -0.54
N VAL A 221 -0.03 16.24 0.38
CA VAL A 221 -0.13 16.38 1.83
C VAL A 221 1.19 16.96 2.32
N THR A 222 1.13 18.02 3.14
CA THR A 222 2.27 18.57 3.87
C THR A 222 1.85 18.88 5.31
N GLU A 223 2.67 18.50 6.28
CA GLU A 223 2.44 18.75 7.71
C GLU A 223 2.14 20.23 7.97
N GLY A 224 1.04 20.50 8.69
CA GLY A 224 0.61 21.86 9.01
C GLY A 224 0.14 22.70 7.81
N GLY A 225 0.13 22.15 6.59
CA GLY A 225 -0.31 22.82 5.37
C GLY A 225 -1.69 22.38 4.89
N PRO A 226 -2.34 23.17 4.01
CA PRO A 226 -3.54 22.71 3.30
C PRO A 226 -3.18 21.63 2.28
N LEU A 227 -4.16 20.80 1.92
CA LEU A 227 -4.03 19.89 0.78
C LEU A 227 -3.87 20.72 -0.50
N LYS A 228 -2.89 20.35 -1.34
CA LYS A 228 -2.65 21.02 -2.63
C LYS A 228 -2.98 20.09 -3.78
N ARG A 229 -3.74 20.58 -4.75
CA ARG A 229 -4.08 19.86 -5.97
C ARG A 229 -3.32 20.40 -7.15
N TYR A 230 -2.75 19.52 -7.95
CA TYR A 230 -2.14 19.88 -9.21
C TYR A 230 -2.05 18.65 -10.12
N THR A 231 -1.73 18.90 -11.38
CA THR A 231 -1.42 17.87 -12.36
C THR A 231 0.07 17.93 -12.65
N LEU A 232 0.71 16.78 -12.84
CA LEU A 232 2.07 16.69 -13.37
C LEU A 232 2.05 15.97 -14.71
N ASP A 233 2.92 16.35 -15.64
CA ASP A 233 3.20 15.60 -16.85
C ASP A 233 4.60 14.95 -16.73
N PRO A 234 4.74 13.62 -16.90
CA PRO A 234 6.05 12.96 -17.01
C PRO A 234 7.03 13.63 -17.98
N LYS A 235 6.52 14.29 -19.05
CA LYS A 235 7.36 15.03 -20.00
C LYS A 235 8.10 16.20 -19.36
N ASP A 236 7.54 16.82 -18.33
CA ASP A 236 8.14 17.97 -17.64
C ASP A 236 9.43 17.58 -16.88
N VAL A 237 9.58 16.28 -16.58
CA VAL A 237 10.78 15.70 -15.96
C VAL A 237 11.59 14.86 -16.95
N GLY A 238 11.38 15.03 -18.26
CA GLY A 238 12.15 14.40 -19.31
C GLY A 238 11.82 12.93 -19.58
N ILE A 239 10.68 12.43 -19.10
CA ILE A 239 10.25 11.05 -19.32
C ILE A 239 9.35 10.96 -20.56
N PRO A 240 9.68 10.11 -21.57
CA PRO A 240 8.88 9.95 -22.77
C PRO A 240 7.54 9.23 -22.49
N ARG A 241 6.59 9.35 -23.42
CA ARG A 241 5.32 8.62 -23.36
C ARG A 241 5.53 7.14 -23.67
N CYS A 242 4.71 6.29 -23.07
CA CYS A 242 4.57 4.89 -23.42
C CYS A 242 3.09 4.52 -23.53
N GLU A 243 2.82 3.34 -24.07
CA GLU A 243 1.48 2.76 -24.07
C GLU A 243 1.31 1.84 -22.84
N VAL A 244 0.07 1.45 -22.54
CA VAL A 244 -0.21 0.55 -21.41
C VAL A 244 0.43 -0.84 -21.62
N GLU A 245 0.52 -1.28 -22.88
CA GLU A 245 1.18 -2.52 -23.28
C GLU A 245 2.65 -2.59 -22.85
N ASP A 246 3.35 -1.46 -22.85
CA ASP A 246 4.77 -1.37 -22.50
C ASP A 246 5.03 -1.59 -21.00
N LEU A 247 3.97 -1.46 -20.18
CA LEU A 247 4.04 -1.61 -18.73
C LEU A 247 3.50 -2.96 -18.25
N LYS A 248 3.00 -3.82 -19.15
CA LYS A 248 2.41 -5.12 -18.79
C LYS A 248 3.46 -6.03 -18.14
N GLY A 249 3.06 -6.63 -17.02
CA GLY A 249 3.80 -7.67 -16.34
C GLY A 249 3.23 -9.06 -16.63
N GLY A 250 3.70 -10.04 -15.87
CA GLY A 250 3.18 -11.40 -15.88
C GLY A 250 3.14 -12.01 -14.48
N ASP A 251 3.57 -13.25 -14.37
CA ASP A 251 3.70 -13.93 -13.09
C ASP A 251 4.89 -13.39 -12.27
N ALA A 252 5.04 -13.93 -11.06
CA ALA A 252 6.09 -13.50 -10.14
C ALA A 252 7.51 -13.71 -10.71
N ALA A 253 7.74 -14.75 -11.50
CA ALA A 253 9.04 -15.06 -12.08
C ALA A 253 9.39 -14.08 -13.21
N LEU A 254 8.43 -13.81 -14.11
CA LEU A 254 8.61 -12.84 -15.18
C LEU A 254 8.81 -11.43 -14.62
N ASN A 255 7.98 -11.01 -13.67
CA ASN A 255 8.11 -9.69 -13.06
C ASN A 255 9.44 -9.55 -12.29
N ALA A 256 9.90 -10.61 -11.61
CA ALA A 256 11.21 -10.58 -10.95
C ALA A 256 12.36 -10.45 -11.96
N ALA A 257 12.30 -11.14 -13.11
CA ALA A 257 13.29 -11.01 -14.17
C ALA A 257 13.32 -9.59 -14.74
N ILE A 258 12.17 -9.05 -15.13
CA ILE A 258 12.05 -7.67 -15.64
C ILE A 258 12.61 -6.67 -14.64
N LEU A 259 12.24 -6.79 -13.35
CA LEU A 259 12.74 -5.88 -12.33
C LEU A 259 14.26 -5.99 -12.16
N ARG A 260 14.85 -7.19 -12.20
CA ARG A 260 16.31 -7.33 -12.11
C ARG A 260 17.01 -6.64 -13.28
N ASP A 261 16.55 -6.86 -14.51
CA ASP A 261 17.19 -6.27 -15.69
C ASP A 261 17.09 -4.74 -15.68
N VAL A 262 15.92 -4.20 -15.33
CA VAL A 262 15.70 -2.76 -15.20
C VAL A 262 16.54 -2.16 -14.06
N LEU A 263 16.59 -2.80 -12.90
CA LEU A 263 17.41 -2.34 -11.78
C LEU A 263 18.92 -2.46 -12.07
N ALA A 264 19.32 -3.30 -13.03
CA ALA A 264 20.69 -3.44 -13.53
C ALA A 264 21.08 -2.42 -14.62
N GLY A 265 20.17 -1.52 -14.99
CA GLY A 265 20.44 -0.45 -15.96
C GLY A 265 19.77 -0.63 -17.32
N GLN A 266 18.96 -1.67 -17.53
CA GLN A 266 18.16 -1.77 -18.76
C GLN A 266 17.22 -0.56 -18.88
N ARG A 267 17.24 0.09 -20.03
CA ARG A 267 16.38 1.24 -20.35
C ARG A 267 15.06 0.79 -20.95
N GLY A 268 14.04 1.63 -20.83
CA GLY A 268 12.73 1.44 -21.47
C GLY A 268 11.58 1.95 -20.59
N PRO A 269 10.34 1.81 -21.05
CA PRO A 269 9.16 2.35 -20.37
C PRO A 269 8.99 1.90 -18.91
N VAL A 270 9.34 0.64 -18.61
CA VAL A 270 9.33 0.14 -17.23
C VAL A 270 10.38 0.86 -16.38
N ALA A 271 11.59 1.08 -16.91
CA ALA A 271 12.63 1.84 -16.22
C ALA A 271 12.17 3.28 -15.95
N ASP A 272 11.55 3.92 -16.93
CA ASP A 272 11.02 5.27 -16.82
C ASP A 272 9.90 5.34 -15.76
N ALA A 273 9.00 4.35 -15.72
CA ALA A 273 7.96 4.26 -14.68
C ALA A 273 8.56 4.10 -13.27
N LEU A 274 9.57 3.26 -13.11
CA LEU A 274 10.28 3.09 -11.83
C LEU A 274 10.97 4.40 -11.40
N VAL A 275 11.69 5.04 -12.32
CA VAL A 275 12.39 6.31 -12.10
C VAL A 275 11.41 7.42 -11.72
N LEU A 276 10.26 7.51 -12.39
CA LEU A 276 9.22 8.49 -12.08
C LEU A 276 8.71 8.33 -10.65
N ASN A 277 8.28 7.13 -10.26
CA ASN A 277 7.77 6.88 -8.91
C ASN A 277 8.86 7.05 -7.85
N ALA A 278 10.07 6.54 -8.09
CA ALA A 278 11.19 6.71 -7.16
C ALA A 278 11.57 8.18 -6.99
N GLY A 279 11.62 8.96 -8.08
CA GLY A 279 11.98 10.37 -8.05
C GLY A 279 11.01 11.23 -7.24
N TYR A 280 9.71 11.02 -7.43
CA TYR A 280 8.69 11.71 -6.63
C TYR A 280 8.70 11.26 -5.17
N ALA A 281 8.97 9.98 -4.89
CA ALA A 281 9.15 9.49 -3.53
C ALA A 281 10.40 10.09 -2.84
N LEU A 282 11.52 10.24 -3.56
CA LEU A 282 12.74 10.89 -3.06
C LEU A 282 12.49 12.35 -2.68
N ALA A 283 11.73 13.08 -3.49
CA ALA A 283 11.33 14.47 -3.20
C ALA A 283 10.32 14.57 -2.05
N ALA A 284 9.42 13.59 -1.89
CA ALA A 284 8.53 13.51 -0.75
C ALA A 284 9.30 13.23 0.55
N ALA A 285 10.29 12.33 0.48
CA ALA A 285 11.16 11.94 1.59
C ALA A 285 12.26 12.96 1.91
N GLN A 286 12.31 14.10 1.21
CA GLN A 286 13.31 15.16 1.37
C GLN A 286 14.76 14.69 1.11
N VAL A 287 14.93 13.63 0.33
CA VAL A 287 16.25 13.18 -0.18
C VAL A 287 16.68 14.06 -1.35
N ALA A 288 15.72 14.53 -2.15
CA ALA A 288 15.91 15.53 -3.20
C ALA A 288 15.08 16.78 -2.90
N ALA A 289 15.53 17.96 -3.35
CA ALA A 289 14.84 19.23 -3.05
C ALA A 289 13.51 19.36 -3.80
N ASN A 290 13.39 18.72 -4.97
CA ASN A 290 12.19 18.76 -5.80
C ASN A 290 12.06 17.50 -6.68
N PRO A 291 10.90 17.25 -7.31
CA PRO A 291 10.69 16.07 -8.13
C PRO A 291 11.63 15.94 -9.33
N ALA A 292 12.04 17.04 -9.98
CA ALA A 292 12.94 16.98 -11.12
C ALA A 292 14.34 16.49 -10.70
N GLU A 293 14.85 16.97 -9.58
CA GLU A 293 16.10 16.48 -8.98
C GLU A 293 15.97 15.02 -8.53
N GLY A 294 14.85 14.64 -7.91
CA GLY A 294 14.59 13.26 -7.51
C GLY A 294 14.56 12.30 -8.70
N VAL A 295 13.89 12.68 -9.79
CA VAL A 295 13.85 11.91 -11.04
C VAL A 295 15.24 11.78 -11.64
N ALA A 296 16.00 12.87 -11.74
CA ALA A 296 17.37 12.83 -12.25
C ALA A 296 18.28 11.91 -11.42
N LEU A 297 18.18 11.96 -10.09
CA LEU A 297 18.92 11.09 -9.18
C LEU A 297 18.52 9.62 -9.35
N ALA A 298 17.23 9.32 -9.35
CA ALA A 298 16.73 7.97 -9.56
C ALA A 298 17.16 7.41 -10.92
N GLN A 299 17.14 8.23 -11.97
CA GLN A 299 17.57 7.83 -13.31
C GLN A 299 19.06 7.52 -13.35
N GLU A 300 19.90 8.29 -12.66
CA GLU A 300 21.34 8.03 -12.60
C GLU A 300 21.65 6.73 -11.85
N VAL A 301 21.03 6.53 -10.70
CA VAL A 301 21.16 5.29 -9.91
C VAL A 301 20.69 4.07 -10.69
N GLN A 302 19.58 4.20 -11.43
CA GLN A 302 19.05 3.15 -12.30
C GLN A 302 20.05 2.81 -13.39
N ARG A 303 20.56 3.80 -14.14
CA ARG A 303 21.51 3.58 -15.25
C ARG A 303 22.82 2.95 -14.81
N ARG A 304 23.28 3.24 -13.59
CA ARG A 304 24.50 2.65 -13.00
C ARG A 304 24.30 1.20 -12.54
N GLY A 305 23.06 0.72 -12.46
CA GLY A 305 22.74 -0.60 -11.93
C GLY A 305 22.91 -0.71 -10.41
N ASP A 306 22.98 0.42 -9.70
CA ASP A 306 23.31 0.45 -8.27
C ASP A 306 22.24 -0.21 -7.39
N ALA A 307 20.99 -0.25 -7.88
CA ALA A 307 19.87 -0.85 -7.19
C ALA A 307 19.94 -2.37 -7.08
N VAL A 308 20.70 -3.05 -7.93
CA VAL A 308 20.97 -4.50 -7.81
C VAL A 308 21.70 -4.80 -6.50
N ARG A 309 22.69 -3.97 -6.13
CA ARG A 309 23.45 -4.19 -4.88
C ARG A 309 22.58 -4.03 -3.64
N VAL A 310 21.63 -3.10 -3.67
CA VAL A 310 20.64 -2.94 -2.60
C VAL A 310 19.72 -4.16 -2.53
N LEU A 311 19.23 -4.64 -3.68
CA LEU A 311 18.42 -5.85 -3.74
C LEU A 311 19.16 -7.07 -3.17
N ASP A 312 20.39 -7.31 -3.61
CA ASP A 312 21.21 -8.43 -3.17
C ASP A 312 21.51 -8.35 -1.66
N ARG A 313 21.85 -7.16 -1.16
CA ARG A 313 22.06 -6.93 0.27
C ARG A 313 20.79 -7.18 1.06
N TRP A 314 19.65 -6.68 0.57
CA TRP A 314 18.37 -6.85 1.22
C TRP A 314 17.95 -8.33 1.28
N ALA A 315 18.10 -9.06 0.17
CA ALA A 315 17.88 -10.50 0.11
C ALA A 315 18.76 -11.23 1.13
N ALA A 316 20.07 -10.96 1.15
CA ALA A 316 20.98 -11.61 2.09
C ALA A 316 20.62 -11.33 3.56
N VAL A 317 20.39 -10.07 3.94
CA VAL A 317 20.06 -9.70 5.32
C VAL A 317 18.70 -10.27 5.74
N SER A 318 17.69 -10.19 4.86
CA SER A 318 16.36 -10.72 5.15
C SER A 318 16.38 -12.24 5.37
N GLN A 319 17.12 -12.99 4.56
CA GLN A 319 17.28 -14.45 4.72
C GLN A 319 18.01 -14.81 6.02
N GLN A 320 19.06 -14.06 6.39
CA GLN A 320 19.72 -14.24 7.68
C GLN A 320 18.77 -14.00 8.87
N CYS A 321 17.92 -12.97 8.78
CA CYS A 321 16.91 -12.69 9.80
C CYS A 321 15.87 -13.81 9.90
N ALA A 322 15.38 -14.31 8.76
CA ALA A 322 14.42 -15.41 8.72
C ALA A 322 15.01 -16.71 9.31
N ALA A 323 16.27 -17.02 8.99
CA ALA A 323 16.98 -18.15 9.57
C ALA A 323 17.14 -18.02 11.09
N HIS A 324 17.48 -16.82 11.59
CA HIS A 324 17.59 -16.55 13.01
C HIS A 324 16.24 -16.66 13.75
N GLU A 325 15.16 -16.10 13.20
CA GLU A 325 13.80 -16.24 13.76
C GLU A 325 13.37 -17.72 13.82
N SER A 326 13.66 -18.49 12.76
CA SER A 326 13.35 -19.92 12.70
C SER A 326 14.13 -20.73 13.74
N ALA A 327 15.43 -20.45 13.90
CA ALA A 327 16.26 -21.11 14.92
C ALA A 327 15.81 -20.78 16.35
N ALA A 328 15.45 -19.51 16.62
CA ALA A 328 14.93 -19.09 17.92
C ALA A 328 13.59 -19.77 18.24
N ALA A 329 12.69 -19.86 17.26
CA ALA A 329 11.41 -20.56 17.41
C ALA A 329 11.60 -22.07 17.68
N ALA A 330 12.55 -22.72 16.98
CA ALA A 330 12.87 -24.12 17.21
C ALA A 330 13.45 -24.37 18.61
N ALA A 331 14.37 -23.50 19.07
CA ALA A 331 14.95 -23.60 20.41
C ALA A 331 13.89 -23.42 21.51
N ALA A 332 12.91 -22.54 21.31
CA ALA A 332 11.80 -22.33 22.24
C ALA A 332 10.76 -23.48 22.25
N ALA A 333 10.75 -24.34 21.23
CA ALA A 333 9.83 -25.46 21.10
C ALA A 333 10.35 -26.78 21.70
N VAL A 334 11.61 -26.82 22.15
CA VAL A 334 12.18 -28.00 22.85
C VAL A 334 11.63 -28.02 24.29
N PRO A 335 10.86 -29.04 24.70
CA PRO A 335 10.39 -29.14 26.08
C PRO A 335 11.58 -29.39 27.00
N VAL A 336 11.65 -28.64 28.11
CA VAL A 336 12.58 -28.87 29.23
C VAL A 336 12.24 -30.16 29.95
#